data_AF-A0AAW9L4K7-F1
#
_entry.id   AF-A0AAW9L4K7-F1
#
_cell.length_a   1.000
_cell.length_b   1.000
_cell.length_c   1.000
_cell.angle_alpha   90.00
_cell.angle_beta   90.00
_cell.angle_gamma   90.00
#
_symmetry.space_group_name_H-M   'P 1'
#
loop_
_entity.id
_entity.type
_entity.pdbx_description
1 polymer ?
#
loop_
_entity_poly.entity_id
_entity_poly.type
_entity_poly.pdbx_seq_one_letter_code
_entity_poly.pdbx_strand_id
1 'polypeptide(L)'
;MDFFVYGTLTDADRAAAVCSSVEFLDDAMLDGLHRVDGRYPTLAPGGSVEGRILRTDAVDALDRYEGVDRRLYVRVAVPRTDGGEVQTYVGDPDRLGIDVEWPGDGPFDERVDGYLRDADVTVEPTTES
;
A
#
# COMPACT_ATOMS: atom_id res chain seq x y z
N MET A 1 -12.46 -4.54 -5.96
CA MET A 1 -11.02 -4.90 -5.81
C MET A 1 -10.59 -4.64 -4.37
N ASP A 2 -9.60 -5.38 -3.84
CA ASP A 2 -9.17 -5.28 -2.44
C ASP A 2 -7.86 -4.51 -2.33
N PHE A 3 -7.77 -3.61 -1.34
CA PHE A 3 -6.64 -2.73 -1.09
C PHE A 3 -6.18 -2.85 0.35
N PHE A 4 -4.88 -3.04 0.57
CA PHE A 4 -4.26 -2.84 1.88
C PHE A 4 -3.90 -1.38 2.06
N VAL A 5 -4.55 -0.73 3.02
CA VAL A 5 -4.33 0.67 3.38
C VAL A 5 -3.70 0.79 4.76
N TYR A 6 -2.64 1.59 4.88
CA TYR A 6 -1.84 1.74 6.11
C TYR A 6 -1.66 3.22 6.53
N GLY A 7 -2.28 4.13 5.77
CA GLY A 7 -2.15 5.58 5.92
C GLY A 7 -3.51 6.25 6.08
N THR A 8 -3.73 7.40 5.42
CA THR A 8 -4.96 8.20 5.61
C THR A 8 -6.25 7.51 5.19
N LEU A 9 -6.16 6.47 4.35
CA LEU A 9 -7.32 5.73 3.86
C LEU A 9 -7.82 4.65 4.83
N THR A 10 -7.17 4.47 5.99
CA THR A 10 -7.72 3.63 7.08
C THR A 10 -8.93 4.29 7.76
N ASP A 11 -9.06 5.62 7.62
CA ASP A 11 -10.19 6.41 8.08
C ASP A 11 -11.37 6.31 7.10
N ALA A 12 -12.54 5.92 7.62
CA ALA A 12 -13.71 5.63 6.78
C ALA A 12 -14.31 6.89 6.14
N ASP A 13 -14.33 8.02 6.84
CA ASP A 13 -14.81 9.29 6.28
C ASP A 13 -13.91 9.76 5.14
N ARG A 14 -12.58 9.60 5.30
CA ARG A 14 -11.61 9.89 4.25
C ARG A 14 -11.78 8.97 3.04
N ALA A 15 -11.93 7.68 3.26
CA ALA A 15 -12.13 6.71 2.19
C ALA A 15 -13.45 6.98 1.43
N ALA A 16 -14.54 7.27 2.13
CA ALA A 16 -15.83 7.61 1.53
C ALA A 16 -15.82 8.95 0.78
N ALA A 17 -14.97 9.90 1.18
CA ALA A 17 -14.79 11.17 0.46
C ALA A 17 -14.06 10.98 -0.89
N VAL A 18 -13.25 9.94 -1.02
CA VAL A 18 -12.47 9.64 -2.24
C VAL A 18 -13.23 8.66 -3.15
N CYS A 19 -13.81 7.62 -2.56
CA CYS A 19 -14.41 6.50 -3.26
C CYS A 19 -15.93 6.51 -3.12
N SER A 20 -16.64 6.34 -4.23
CA SER A 20 -18.11 6.31 -4.26
C SER A 20 -18.73 5.09 -3.55
N SER A 21 -17.93 4.04 -3.32
CA SER A 21 -18.32 2.83 -2.60
C SER A 21 -17.09 2.26 -1.90
N VAL A 22 -17.19 2.05 -0.58
CA VAL A 22 -16.11 1.53 0.26
C VAL A 22 -16.68 0.54 1.27
N GLU A 23 -15.98 -0.56 1.45
CA GLU A 23 -16.25 -1.56 2.48
C GLU A 23 -14.93 -1.92 3.15
N PHE A 24 -14.84 -1.80 4.47
CA PHE A 24 -13.69 -2.31 5.22
C PHE A 24 -13.99 -3.75 5.62
N LEU A 25 -13.11 -4.67 5.25
CA LEU A 25 -13.28 -6.11 5.49
C LEU A 25 -12.70 -6.49 6.85
N ASP A 26 -11.37 -6.49 6.95
CA ASP A 26 -10.60 -6.92 8.10
C ASP A 26 -9.45 -5.95 8.34
N ASP A 27 -8.98 -5.87 9.59
CA ASP A 27 -7.65 -5.36 9.88
C ASP A 27 -6.61 -6.36 9.35
N ALA A 28 -5.40 -5.89 9.05
CA ALA A 28 -4.37 -6.74 8.48
C ALA A 28 -2.96 -6.29 8.85
N MET A 29 -2.03 -7.24 8.85
CA MET A 29 -0.60 -7.00 8.96
C MET A 29 0.04 -7.24 7.60
N LEU A 30 0.85 -6.29 7.13
CA LEU A 30 1.74 -6.51 6.01
C LEU A 30 3.13 -6.80 6.55
N ASP A 31 3.67 -7.97 6.21
CA ASP A 31 5.04 -8.38 6.55
C ASP A 31 5.97 -8.21 5.35
N GLY A 32 7.21 -7.81 5.61
CA GLY A 32 8.23 -7.52 4.59
C GLY A 32 8.28 -6.06 4.14
N LEU A 33 7.36 -5.20 4.58
CA LEU A 33 7.48 -3.74 4.46
C LEU A 33 7.07 -3.08 5.78
N HIS A 34 7.72 -1.97 6.12
CA HIS A 34 7.41 -1.17 7.30
C HIS A 34 7.00 0.24 6.88
N ARG A 35 6.19 0.87 7.73
CA ARG A 35 5.78 2.25 7.52
C ARG A 35 6.89 3.23 7.88
N VAL A 36 7.12 4.18 6.99
CA VAL A 36 7.94 5.36 7.23
C VAL A 36 7.03 6.57 7.32
N ASP A 37 7.08 7.24 8.46
CA ASP A 37 6.31 8.46 8.69
C ASP A 37 6.95 9.67 8.02
N GLY A 38 6.09 10.55 7.51
CA GLY A 38 6.44 11.79 6.86
C GLY A 38 5.19 12.64 6.68
N ARG A 39 5.29 13.73 5.91
CA ARG A 39 4.09 14.50 5.51
C ARG A 39 3.07 13.64 4.76
N TYR A 40 3.58 12.67 4.01
CA TYR A 40 2.83 11.63 3.32
C TYR A 40 3.48 10.29 3.70
N PRO A 41 2.84 9.47 4.56
CA PRO A 41 3.39 8.18 4.97
C PRO A 41 3.59 7.24 3.79
N THR A 42 4.61 6.39 3.84
CA THR A 42 4.90 5.40 2.81
C THR A 42 5.42 4.09 3.39
N LEU A 43 5.65 3.09 2.53
CA LEU A 43 6.29 1.82 2.86
C LEU A 43 7.75 1.81 2.43
N ALA A 44 8.56 1.11 3.22
CA ALA A 44 9.96 0.85 2.97
C ALA A 44 10.28 -0.64 3.15
N PRO A 45 11.36 -1.17 2.53
CA PRO A 45 11.75 -2.57 2.63
C PRO A 45 11.95 -3.07 4.08
N GLY A 46 11.50 -4.30 4.34
CA GLY A 46 11.67 -5.02 5.60
C GLY A 46 10.70 -4.60 6.71
N GLY A 47 10.69 -5.34 7.81
CA GLY A 47 9.80 -5.08 8.95
C GLY A 47 8.33 -5.42 8.65
N SER A 48 7.41 -4.79 9.38
CA SER A 48 5.97 -5.01 9.23
C SER A 48 5.17 -3.74 9.52
N VAL A 49 3.92 -3.71 9.07
CA VAL A 49 3.00 -2.59 9.27
C VAL A 49 1.56 -3.06 9.42
N GLU A 50 0.85 -2.46 10.38
CA GLU A 50 -0.59 -2.64 10.56
C GLU A 50 -1.39 -1.74 9.59
N GLY A 51 -2.47 -2.29 9.07
CA GLY A 51 -3.37 -1.61 8.16
C GLY A 51 -4.73 -2.28 8.12
N ARG A 52 -5.51 -1.96 7.09
CA ARG A 52 -6.86 -2.48 6.89
C ARG A 52 -7.07 -2.88 5.44
N ILE A 53 -7.92 -3.87 5.22
CA ILE A 53 -8.35 -4.28 3.88
C ILE A 53 -9.60 -3.48 3.51
N LEU A 54 -9.45 -2.63 2.50
CA LEU A 54 -10.48 -1.81 1.90
C LEU A 54 -10.92 -2.44 0.56
N ARG A 55 -12.20 -2.80 0.44
CA ARG A 55 -12.80 -3.24 -0.81
C ARG A 55 -13.49 -2.06 -1.50
N THR A 56 -13.14 -1.82 -2.76
CA THR A 56 -13.77 -0.81 -3.61
C THR A 56 -13.58 -1.13 -5.10
N ASP A 57 -14.50 -0.65 -5.93
CA ASP A 57 -14.35 -0.65 -7.39
C ASP A 57 -13.88 0.71 -7.93
N ALA A 58 -13.70 1.71 -7.05
CA ALA A 58 -13.27 3.07 -7.41
C ALA A 58 -11.74 3.20 -7.55
N VAL A 59 -11.13 2.30 -8.32
CA VAL A 59 -9.68 2.19 -8.48
C VAL A 59 -9.05 3.48 -9.04
N ASP A 60 -9.62 4.04 -10.11
CA ASP A 60 -9.12 5.30 -10.70
C ASP A 60 -9.19 6.50 -9.74
N ALA A 61 -10.14 6.48 -8.80
CA ALA A 61 -10.27 7.53 -7.80
C ALA A 61 -9.15 7.45 -6.76
N LEU A 62 -8.80 6.23 -6.32
CA LEU A 62 -7.66 6.00 -5.43
C LEU A 62 -6.34 6.35 -6.12
N ASP A 63 -6.12 5.89 -7.35
CA ASP A 63 -4.90 6.20 -8.10
C ASP A 63 -4.69 7.72 -8.25
N ARG A 64 -5.77 8.46 -8.51
CA ARG A 64 -5.73 9.92 -8.59
C ARG A 64 -5.46 10.57 -7.24
N TYR A 65 -6.08 10.07 -6.17
CA TYR A 65 -5.89 10.58 -4.82
C TYR A 65 -4.44 10.41 -4.34
N GLU A 66 -3.87 9.23 -4.56
CA GLU A 66 -2.47 8.91 -4.23
C GLU A 66 -1.48 9.52 -5.25
N GLY A 67 -1.97 10.03 -6.38
CA GLY A 67 -1.13 10.70 -7.37
C GLY A 67 -0.25 9.72 -8.16
N VAL A 68 -0.78 8.54 -8.47
CA VAL A 68 -0.14 7.52 -9.33
C VAL A 68 0.17 8.09 -10.71
N ASP A 69 -0.74 8.87 -11.29
CA ASP A 69 -0.52 9.59 -12.56
C ASP A 69 0.70 10.53 -12.52
N ARG A 70 1.05 11.00 -11.32
CA ARG A 70 2.19 11.90 -11.08
C ARG A 70 3.43 11.15 -10.62
N ARG A 71 3.38 9.82 -10.53
CA ARG A 71 4.40 8.95 -9.95
C ARG A 71 4.79 9.35 -8.53
N LEU A 72 3.82 9.85 -7.75
CA LEU A 72 4.04 10.12 -6.32
C LEU A 72 4.01 8.81 -5.53
N TYR A 73 3.05 7.95 -5.89
CA TYR A 73 2.93 6.58 -5.41
C TYR A 73 2.85 5.63 -6.60
N VAL A 74 3.29 4.40 -6.40
CA VAL A 74 3.11 3.28 -7.32
C VAL A 74 2.15 2.28 -6.70
N ARG A 75 1.22 1.75 -7.48
CA ARG A 75 0.31 0.70 -7.04
C ARG A 75 0.95 -0.65 -7.32
N VAL A 76 0.96 -1.52 -6.31
CA VAL A 76 1.56 -2.86 -6.39
C VAL A 76 0.64 -3.91 -5.78
N ALA A 77 0.75 -5.13 -6.30
CA ALA A 77 0.04 -6.29 -5.81
C ALA A 77 0.86 -7.01 -4.73
N VAL A 78 0.22 -7.38 -3.63
CA VAL A 78 0.83 -8.16 -2.54
C VAL A 78 -0.03 -9.39 -2.26
N PRO A 79 0.56 -10.60 -2.21
CA PRO A 79 -0.20 -11.81 -1.92
C PRO A 79 -0.76 -11.81 -0.50
N ARG A 80 -1.94 -12.41 -0.33
CA ARG A 80 -2.54 -12.63 0.99
C ARG A 80 -2.25 -14.04 1.50
N THR A 81 -2.09 -14.20 2.81
CA THR A 81 -1.86 -15.52 3.43
C THR A 81 -3.09 -16.43 3.39
N ASP A 82 -4.30 -15.87 3.30
CA ASP A 82 -5.57 -16.59 3.16
C ASP A 82 -5.99 -16.84 1.69
N GLY A 83 -5.15 -16.41 0.74
CA GLY A 83 -5.33 -16.61 -0.68
C GLY A 83 -5.79 -15.36 -1.44
N GLY A 84 -5.31 -15.23 -2.68
CA GLY A 84 -5.52 -14.05 -3.51
C GLY A 84 -4.46 -12.98 -3.26
N GLU A 85 -4.76 -11.75 -3.66
CA GLU A 85 -3.88 -10.59 -3.59
C GLU A 85 -4.66 -9.34 -3.20
N VAL A 86 -3.97 -8.39 -2.58
CA VAL A 86 -4.45 -7.03 -2.37
C VAL A 86 -3.53 -6.04 -3.06
N GLN A 87 -4.09 -4.91 -3.46
CA GLN A 87 -3.30 -3.81 -3.97
C GLN A 87 -2.84 -2.92 -2.80
N THR A 88 -1.64 -2.37 -2.85
CA THR A 88 -1.21 -1.32 -1.93
C THR A 88 -0.46 -0.23 -2.68
N TYR A 89 -0.26 0.90 -2.04
CA TYR A 89 0.45 2.04 -2.61
C TYR A 89 1.79 2.19 -1.93
N VAL A 90 2.85 2.36 -2.71
CA VAL A 90 4.20 2.64 -2.21
C VAL A 90 4.63 3.99 -2.77
N GLY A 91 4.92 4.94 -1.89
CA GLY A 91 5.36 6.28 -2.25
C GLY A 91 6.83 6.33 -2.64
N ASP A 92 7.15 7.08 -3.70
CA ASP A 92 8.50 7.28 -4.21
C ASP A 92 9.31 8.15 -3.23
N PRO A 93 10.37 7.61 -2.58
CA PRO A 93 11.16 8.34 -1.58
C PRO A 93 11.72 9.68 -2.08
N ASP A 94 12.20 9.72 -3.33
CA ASP A 94 12.78 10.92 -3.94
C ASP A 94 11.71 12.02 -4.11
N ARG A 95 10.48 11.62 -4.44
CA ARG A 95 9.34 12.56 -4.59
C ARG A 95 8.77 13.00 -3.26
N LEU A 96 8.81 12.12 -2.26
CA LEU A 96 8.35 12.41 -0.90
C LEU A 96 9.39 13.19 -0.08
N GLY A 97 10.64 13.21 -0.52
CA GLY A 97 11.75 13.88 0.16
C GLY A 97 12.15 13.18 1.46
N ILE A 98 12.08 11.85 1.47
CA ILE A 98 12.44 11.01 2.62
C ILE A 98 13.68 10.17 2.29
N ASP A 99 14.48 9.87 3.31
CA ASP A 99 15.71 9.09 3.19
C ASP A 99 15.38 7.59 3.35
N VAL A 100 14.93 6.97 2.27
CA VAL A 100 14.61 5.53 2.20
C VAL A 100 15.22 4.96 0.93
N GLU A 101 16.01 3.90 1.07
CA GLU A 101 16.62 3.20 -0.05
C GLU A 101 15.83 1.94 -0.41
N TRP A 102 15.55 1.76 -1.71
CA TRP A 102 14.98 0.54 -2.27
C TRP A 102 16.04 -0.22 -3.04
N PRO A 103 16.22 -1.54 -2.79
CA PRO A 103 17.24 -2.33 -3.46
C PRO A 103 16.95 -2.48 -4.96
N GLY A 104 18.02 -2.68 -5.72
CA GLY A 104 17.97 -2.80 -7.17
C GLY A 104 18.25 -1.48 -7.91
N ASP A 105 18.33 -1.58 -9.22
CA ASP A 105 18.62 -0.46 -10.12
C ASP A 105 17.39 -0.13 -10.98
N GLY A 106 17.35 1.08 -11.52
CA GLY A 106 16.30 1.50 -12.45
C GLY A 106 15.18 2.33 -11.81
N PRO A 107 14.05 2.49 -12.52
CA PRO A 107 12.93 3.30 -12.05
C PRO A 107 12.29 2.68 -10.80
N PHE A 108 11.61 3.52 -10.00
CA PHE A 108 11.12 3.14 -8.67
C PHE A 108 10.13 1.98 -8.70
N ASP A 109 9.19 1.98 -9.64
CA ASP A 109 8.22 0.91 -9.85
C ASP A 109 8.88 -0.45 -10.12
N GLU A 110 9.94 -0.49 -10.94
CA GLU A 110 10.70 -1.72 -11.20
C GLU A 110 11.45 -2.22 -9.96
N ARG A 111 12.00 -1.30 -9.14
CA ARG A 111 12.67 -1.66 -7.88
C ARG A 111 11.70 -2.24 -6.86
N VAL A 112 10.51 -1.65 -6.71
CA VAL A 112 9.46 -2.16 -5.81
C VAL A 112 8.99 -3.54 -6.29
N ASP A 113 8.68 -3.70 -7.57
CA ASP A 113 8.27 -4.97 -8.16
C ASP A 113 9.35 -6.05 -8.05
N GLY A 114 10.62 -5.68 -8.23
CA GLY A 114 11.75 -6.57 -7.99
C GLY A 114 11.85 -7.02 -6.53
N TYR A 115 11.69 -6.09 -5.58
CA TYR A 115 11.72 -6.41 -4.16
C TYR A 115 10.56 -7.33 -3.75
N LEU A 116 9.33 -7.05 -4.20
CA LEU A 116 8.15 -7.88 -3.87
C LEU A 116 8.24 -9.31 -4.41
N ARG A 117 9.02 -9.55 -5.47
CA ARG A 117 9.25 -10.90 -6.01
C ARG A 117 10.31 -11.69 -5.26
N ASP A 118 11.32 -10.99 -4.73
CA ASP A 118 12.48 -11.62 -4.08
C ASP A 118 12.28 -11.76 -2.57
N ALA A 119 11.60 -10.79 -1.96
CA ALA A 119 11.22 -10.81 -0.56
C ALA A 119 9.85 -11.50 -0.37
N ASP A 120 9.72 -12.21 0.75
CA ASP A 120 8.49 -12.91 1.16
C ASP A 120 7.45 -11.90 1.71
N VAL A 121 7.05 -10.92 0.90
CA VAL A 121 6.13 -9.86 1.30
C VAL A 121 4.70 -10.39 1.22
N THR A 122 4.00 -10.39 2.35
CA THR A 122 2.64 -10.95 2.44
C THR A 122 1.73 -10.07 3.30
N VAL A 123 0.43 -10.15 3.03
CA VAL A 123 -0.61 -9.55 3.87
C VAL A 123 -1.37 -10.64 4.61
N GLU A 124 -1.40 -10.56 5.93
CA GLU A 124 -2.16 -11.43 6.81
C GLU A 124 -3.37 -10.67 7.37
N PRO A 125 -4.61 -11.04 7.00
CA PRO A 125 -5.80 -10.51 7.65
C PRO A 125 -5.83 -10.93 9.12
N THR A 126 -5.93 -9.95 10.01
CA THR A 126 -6.08 -10.17 11.44
C THR A 126 -7.57 -10.08 11.75
N THR A 127 -8.23 -11.23 11.86
CA THR A 127 -9.62 -11.27 12.31
C THR A 127 -9.68 -10.87 13.78
N GLU A 128 -10.22 -9.69 14.10
CA GLU A 128 -10.67 -9.43 15.47
C GLU A 128 -11.81 -10.41 15.78
N SER A 129 -11.53 -11.41 16.63
CA SER A 129 -12.50 -12.43 17.07
C SER A 129 -13.57 -11.87 18.00
#